data_AF-J0L7U5-F1
#
_entry.id   AF-J0L7U5-F1
#
_cell.length_a   1.000
_cell.length_b   1.000
_cell.length_c   1.000
_cell.angle_alpha   90.00
_cell.angle_beta   90.00
_cell.angle_gamma   90.00
#
_symmetry.space_group_name_H-M   'P 1'
#
loop_
_entity.id
_entity.type
_entity.pdbx_description
1 polymer ?
#
loop_
_entity_poly.entity_id
_entity_poly.type
_entity_poly.pdbx_seq_one_letter_code
_entity_poly.pdbx_strand_id
1 'polypeptide(L)' 'MENKEENLVKKTCRELGITQKELAEKIGVNPKTISNWQTKKMEKYAEVLLSALINEDKYFKAMELFTLKT' A
#
# COMPACT_ATOMS: atom_id res chain seq x y z
N MET A 1 -6.78 16.53 -19.33
CA MET A 1 -6.19 16.67 -17.98
C MET A 1 -5.50 15.37 -17.69
N GLU A 2 -4.17 15.39 -17.48
CA GLU A 2 -3.36 14.19 -17.26
C GLU A 2 -3.98 13.33 -16.15
N ASN A 3 -4.30 12.10 -16.50
CA ASN A 3 -4.65 11.06 -15.55
C ASN A 3 -3.34 10.71 -14.80
N LYS A 4 -2.94 11.56 -13.83
CA LYS A 4 -1.82 11.26 -12.94
C LYS A 4 -2.16 9.94 -12.27
N GLU A 5 -1.48 8.88 -12.71
CA GLU A 5 -1.59 7.56 -12.11
C GLU A 5 -1.65 7.72 -10.58
N GLU A 6 -2.69 7.14 -9.98
CA GLU A 6 -2.94 7.29 -8.56
C GLU A 6 -1.67 6.96 -7.76
N ASN A 7 -1.26 7.87 -6.88
CA ASN A 7 -0.06 7.69 -6.10
C ASN A 7 -0.10 6.35 -5.33
N LEU A 8 0.95 5.53 -5.47
CA LEU A 8 0.98 4.16 -4.94
C LEU A 8 0.80 4.10 -3.41
N VAL A 9 1.23 5.12 -2.66
CA VAL A 9 0.96 5.21 -1.22
C VAL A 9 -0.54 5.31 -0.95
N LYS A 10 -1.25 6.18 -1.68
CA LYS A 10 -2.70 6.37 -1.52
C LYS A 10 -3.46 5.09 -1.88
N LYS A 11 -3.07 4.45 -2.98
CA LYS A 11 -3.60 3.15 -3.37
C LYS A 11 -3.41 2.11 -2.27
N THR A 12 -2.19 1.96 -1.75
CA THR A 12 -1.88 1.01 -0.68
C THR A 12 -2.74 1.25 0.56
N CYS A 13 -2.84 2.50 1.01
CA CYS A 13 -3.68 2.87 2.15
C CYS A 13 -5.15 2.48 1.93
N ARG A 14 -5.69 2.74 0.73
CA ARG A 14 -7.07 2.39 0.38
C ARG A 14 -7.32 0.88 0.37
N GLU A 15 -6.45 0.12 -0.28
CA GLU A 15 -6.62 -1.34 -0.42
C GLU A 15 -6.57 -2.04 0.95
N LEU A 16 -5.66 -1.60 1.82
CA LEU A 16 -5.50 -2.14 3.17
C LEU A 16 -6.49 -1.55 4.18
N GLY A 17 -7.20 -0.47 3.84
CA GLY A 17 -8.13 0.21 4.76
C GLY A 17 -7.42 0.92 5.93
N ILE A 18 -6.22 1.45 5.71
CA ILE A 18 -5.39 2.09 6.74
C ILE A 18 -5.04 3.54 6.40
N THR A 19 -4.60 4.29 7.41
CA THR A 19 -4.03 5.64 7.26
C THR A 19 -2.55 5.58 6.84
N GLN A 20 -2.01 6.70 6.36
CA GLN A 20 -0.57 6.80 6.06
C GLN A 20 0.32 6.65 7.31
N LYS A 21 -0.20 7.04 8.48
CA LYS A 21 0.50 6.88 9.75
C LYS A 21 0.63 5.40 10.11
N GLU A 22 -0.48 4.66 10.01
CA GLU A 22 -0.49 3.21 10.25
C GLU A 22 0.34 2.47 9.20
N LEU A 23 0.37 2.95 7.94
CA LEU A 23 1.27 2.40 6.92
C LEU A 23 2.74 2.58 7.32
N ALA A 24 3.13 3.77 7.80
CA ALA A 24 4.48 4.05 8.27
C ALA A 24 4.88 3.14 9.44
N GLU A 25 3.97 2.98 10.41
CA GLU A 25 4.15 2.09 11.56
C GLU A 25 4.27 0.63 11.13
N LYS A 26 3.41 0.17 10.22
CA LYS A 26 3.41 -1.21 9.70
C LYS A 26 4.71 -1.59 9.00
N ILE A 27 5.32 -0.66 8.26
CA ILE A 27 6.57 -0.91 7.53
C ILE A 27 7.82 -0.46 8.31
N GLY A 28 7.66 0.14 9.49
CA GLY A 28 8.76 0.57 10.35
C GLY A 28 9.56 1.75 9.82
N VAL A 29 8.92 2.71 9.12
CA VAL A 29 9.58 3.93 8.63
C VAL A 29 9.02 5.19 9.27
N ASN A 30 9.76 6.29 9.19
CA ASN A 30 9.27 7.60 9.62
C ASN A 30 8.08 8.04 8.73
N PRO A 31 6.97 8.60 9.28
CA PRO A 31 5.86 9.13 8.49
C PRO A 31 6.27 10.12 7.39
N LYS A 32 7.36 10.88 7.60
CA LYS A 32 7.92 11.79 6.61
C LYS A 32 8.44 11.06 5.36
N THR A 33 8.91 9.82 5.51
CA THR A 33 9.31 8.95 4.38
C THR A 33 8.10 8.66 3.49
N ILE A 34 6.95 8.33 4.09
CA ILE A 34 5.70 8.11 3.35
C ILE A 34 5.30 9.37 2.57
N SER A 35 5.31 10.54 3.20
CA SER A 35 4.99 11.81 2.53
C SER A 35 5.97 12.15 1.40
N ASN A 36 7.26 11.83 1.56
CA ASN A 36 8.26 12.04 0.51
C ASN A 36 7.97 11.18 -0.73
N TRP A 37 7.58 9.93 -0.55
CA TRP A 37 7.19 9.05 -1.67
C TRP A 37 5.96 9.51 -2.44
N GLN A 38 5.17 10.45 -1.89
CA GLN A 38 4.03 11.03 -2.59
C GLN A 38 4.40 12.15 -3.55
N THR A 39 5.48 12.85 -3.26
CA THR A 39 5.84 14.13 -3.90
C THR A 39 7.13 14.04 -4.70
N LYS A 40 7.97 13.05 -4.39
CA LYS A 40 9.26 12.80 -5.03
C LYS A 40 9.24 11.45 -5.75
N LYS A 41 10.28 11.21 -6.55
CA LYS A 41 10.54 9.90 -7.13
C LYS A 41 10.76 8.90 -5.99
N MET A 42 9.85 7.94 -5.90
CA MET A 42 9.96 6.81 -4.96
C MET A 42 11.14 5.92 -5.38
N GLU A 43 11.89 5.42 -4.41
CA GLU A 43 12.90 4.41 -4.70
C GLU A 43 12.25 3.08 -5.11
N LYS A 44 12.92 2.33 -5.99
CA LYS A 44 12.37 1.09 -6.55
C LYS A 44 11.98 0.06 -5.46
N TYR A 45 12.74 0.00 -4.37
CA TYR A 45 12.43 -0.93 -3.27
C TYR A 45 11.11 -0.59 -2.59
N ALA A 46 10.76 0.70 -2.46
CA ALA A 46 9.52 1.12 -1.85
C ALA A 46 8.33 0.80 -2.76
N GLU A 47 8.47 0.93 -4.08
CA GLU A 47 7.44 0.49 -5.04
C GLU A 47 7.15 -1.01 -4.90
N VAL A 48 8.20 -1.83 -4.82
CA VAL A 48 8.09 -3.28 -4.66
C VAL A 48 7.44 -3.64 -3.32
N LEU A 49 7.88 -2.99 -2.23
CA LEU A 49 7.33 -3.21 -0.89
C LEU A 49 5.81 -2.93 -0.85
N LEU A 50 5.39 -1.76 -1.33
CA LEU A 50 3.98 -1.37 -1.32
C LEU A 50 3.13 -2.31 -2.20
N SER A 51 3.67 -2.72 -3.35
CA SER A 51 2.99 -3.68 -4.22
C SER A 51 2.85 -5.06 -3.56
N ALA A 52 3.87 -5.51 -2.83
CA ALA A 52 3.82 -6.77 -2.10
C ALA A 52 2.75 -6.76 -1.00
N LEU A 53 2.64 -5.66 -0.24
CA LEU A 53 1.62 -5.49 0.81
C LEU A 53 0.18 -5.58 0.25
N ILE A 54 -0.07 -4.95 -0.89
CA ILE A 54 -1.39 -5.03 -1.56
C ILE A 54 -1.68 -6.47 -1.97
N ASN A 55 -0.68 -7.18 -2.51
CA ASN A 55 -0.88 -8.55 -2.95
C ASN A 55 -1.13 -9.49 -1.77
N GLU A 56 -0.40 -9.34 -0.67
CA GLU A 56 -0.62 -10.07 0.57
C GLU A 56 -2.07 -9.92 1.06
N ASP A 57 -2.57 -8.69 1.15
CA ASP A 57 -3.95 -8.40 1.55
C ASP A 57 -4.99 -9.03 0.61
N LYS A 58 -4.74 -8.99 -0.72
CA LYS A 58 -5.60 -9.65 -1.71
C LYS A 58 -5.62 -11.17 -1.56
N TYR A 59 -4.47 -11.80 -1.33
CA TYR A 59 -4.39 -13.24 -1.11
C TYR A 59 -5.14 -13.62 0.16
N PHE A 60 -4.98 -12.85 1.24
CA PHE A 60 -5.69 -13.09 2.49
C PHE A 60 -7.22 -13.01 2.28
N LYS A 61 -7.71 -11.94 1.66
CA LYS A 61 -9.14 -11.78 1.33
C LYS A 61 -9.68 -12.89 0.43
N ALA A 62 -8.90 -13.30 -0.57
CA ALA A 62 -9.28 -14.41 -1.44
C ALA A 62 -9.39 -15.73 -0.67
N MET A 63 -8.40 -16.04 0.18
CA MET A 63 -8.40 -17.23 1.03
C MET A 63 -9.61 -17.25 1.97
N GLU A 64 -9.91 -16.14 2.64
CA GLU A 64 -11.11 -16.04 3.50
C GLU A 64 -12.38 -16.36 2.72
N LEU A 65 -12.56 -15.77 1.54
CA LEU A 65 -13.72 -16.02 0.68
C LEU A 65 -13.85 -17.48 0.25
N PHE A 66 -12.74 -18.18 0.01
CA PHE A 66 -12.77 -19.62 -0.31
C PHE A 66 -13.12 -20.47 0.91
N THR A 67 -12.56 -20.16 2.09
CA THR A 67 -12.82 -20.92 3.32
C THR A 67 -14.22 -20.71 3.91
N LEU A 68 -14.84 -19.54 3.69
CA LEU A 68 -16.20 -19.24 4.17
C LEU A 68 -17.31 -19.80 3.27
N LYS A 69 -16.96 -20.31 2.08
CA LYS A 69 -17.91 -20.86 1.09
C LYS A 69 -17.98 -22.39 1.08
N THR A 70 -17.14 -23.06 1.86
CA THR A 70 -17.14 -24.51 2.08
C THR A 70 -17.70 -24.84 3.44
#